data_AF-A0A382XQ63-F1
#
_entry.id   AF-A0A382XQ63-F1
#
_cell.length_a   1.000
_cell.length_b   1.000
_cell.length_c   1.000
_cell.angle_alpha   90.00
_cell.angle_beta   90.00
_cell.angle_gamma   90.00
#
_symmetry.space_group_name_H-M   'P 1'
#
loop_
_entity.id
_entity.type
_entity.pdbx_description
1 polymer ?
#
loop_
_entity_poly.entity_id
_entity_poly.type
_entity_poly.pdbx_seq_one_letter_code
_entity_poly.pdbx_strand_id
1 'polypeptide(L)'
;VDRAQNQVRTLIRPPTDHVKQPLELFNIGSLTMVGTLARNQTYWGLIVDQEGVVHRVQIGDYMGTQWGKIKRIRESGIDLEEIVSDGVGGWLPRPRTIEMLSDNQ
;
A
#
# COMPACT_ATOMS: atom_id res chain seq x y z
N VAL A 1 13.47 11.82 -28.17
CA VAL A 1 12.00 11.66 -28.01
C VAL A 1 11.63 11.49 -26.52
N ASP A 2 12.25 12.26 -25.61
CA ASP A 2 12.43 11.81 -24.21
C ASP A 2 11.88 12.78 -23.14
N ARG A 3 10.86 13.60 -23.47
CA ARG A 3 10.36 14.66 -22.57
C ARG A 3 9.17 14.26 -21.69
N ALA A 4 8.40 13.23 -22.06
CA ALA A 4 7.17 12.86 -21.36
C ALA A 4 7.40 12.11 -20.04
N GLN A 5 8.53 11.40 -19.89
CA GLN A 5 8.81 10.60 -18.68
C GLN A 5 9.42 11.43 -17.54
N ASN A 6 10.04 12.58 -17.83
CA ASN A 6 10.75 13.38 -16.83
C ASN A 6 9.82 14.30 -16.00
N GLN A 7 8.64 14.68 -16.53
CA GLN A 7 7.66 15.49 -15.79
C GLN A 7 6.91 14.69 -14.71
N VAL A 8 6.76 13.38 -14.87
CA VAL A 8 6.06 12.52 -13.88
C VAL A 8 6.89 12.38 -12.59
N ARG A 9 8.22 12.41 -12.70
CA ARG A 9 9.18 12.28 -11.58
C ARG A 9 9.08 13.41 -10.54
N THR A 10 8.60 14.59 -10.92
CA THR A 10 8.60 15.78 -10.04
C THR A 10 7.28 15.98 -9.29
N LEU A 11 6.19 15.36 -9.75
CA LEU A 11 4.83 15.54 -9.19
C LEU A 11 4.49 14.52 -8.09
N ILE A 12 5.26 13.44 -7.98
CA ILE A 12 5.04 12.39 -6.97
C ILE A 12 5.93 12.72 -5.78
N ARG A 13 5.32 12.94 -4.62
CA ARG A 13 6.02 13.20 -3.35
C ARG A 13 5.26 12.50 -2.23
N PRO A 14 5.94 12.12 -1.14
CA PRO A 14 5.28 11.71 0.08
C PRO A 14 4.25 12.77 0.51
N PRO A 15 3.04 12.37 0.89
CA PRO A 15 2.03 13.32 1.35
C PRO A 15 2.51 13.99 2.64
N THR A 16 2.55 15.32 2.66
CA THR A 16 3.02 16.12 3.82
C THR A 16 1.96 16.25 4.92
N ASP A 17 0.69 16.20 4.53
CA ASP A 17 -0.45 16.50 5.42
C ASP A 17 -1.27 15.24 5.74
N HIS A 18 -0.72 14.04 5.52
CA HIS A 18 -1.41 12.80 5.90
C HIS A 18 -1.28 12.54 7.40
N VAL A 19 -2.37 12.10 8.00
CA VAL A 19 -2.33 11.49 9.34
C VAL A 19 -1.79 10.09 9.18
N LYS A 20 -0.64 9.81 9.79
CA LYS A 20 -0.03 8.46 9.76
C LYS A 20 -1.02 7.43 10.26
N GLN A 21 -1.24 6.40 9.45
CA GLN A 21 -1.98 5.22 9.83
C GLN A 21 -1.05 4.23 10.57
N PRO A 22 -1.58 3.38 11.47
CA PRO A 22 -0.76 2.42 12.22
C PRO A 22 0.10 1.52 11.32
N LEU A 23 -0.44 1.13 10.17
CA LEU A 23 0.24 0.26 9.20
C LEU A 23 1.45 0.92 8.51
N GLU A 24 1.61 2.24 8.59
CA GLU A 24 2.75 2.97 8.02
C GLU A 24 4.02 2.86 8.88
N LEU A 25 3.91 2.27 10.07
CA LEU A 25 5.04 1.98 10.95
C LEU A 25 5.80 0.70 10.55
N PHE A 26 5.17 -0.16 9.74
CA PHE A 26 5.71 -1.48 9.38
C PHE A 26 6.26 -1.50 7.97
N ASN A 27 7.20 -2.41 7.69
CA ASN A 27 7.65 -2.63 6.31
C ASN A 27 6.51 -3.31 5.52
N ILE A 28 6.33 -2.98 4.24
CA ILE A 28 5.30 -3.64 3.44
C ILE A 28 5.47 -5.16 3.39
N GLY A 29 6.72 -5.65 3.43
CA GLY A 29 7.04 -7.08 3.41
C GLY A 29 6.78 -7.80 4.74
N SER A 30 6.51 -7.08 5.83
CA SER A 30 6.10 -7.65 7.12
C SER A 30 4.58 -7.63 7.31
N LEU A 31 3.83 -7.09 6.34
CA LEU A 31 2.38 -7.07 6.34
C LEU A 31 1.85 -8.23 5.50
N THR A 32 0.85 -8.92 6.02
CA THR A 32 0.24 -10.07 5.34
C THR A 32 -1.26 -9.87 5.21
N MET A 33 -1.80 -10.14 4.04
CA MET A 33 -3.25 -10.13 3.85
C MET A 33 -3.85 -11.45 4.33
N VAL A 34 -4.82 -11.35 5.23
CA VAL A 34 -5.50 -12.53 5.82
C VAL A 34 -6.92 -12.72 5.31
N GLY A 35 -7.43 -11.78 4.52
CA GLY A 35 -8.73 -11.91 3.87
C GLY A 35 -9.37 -10.57 3.55
N THR A 36 -10.67 -10.63 3.28
CA THR A 36 -11.50 -9.45 3.02
C THR A 36 -12.75 -9.50 3.87
N LEU A 37 -13.29 -8.32 4.18
CA LEU A 37 -14.55 -8.17 4.88
C LEU A 37 -15.48 -7.33 4.01
N ALA A 38 -16.66 -7.85 3.73
CA ALA A 38 -17.73 -7.11 3.08
C ALA A 38 -18.87 -6.94 4.09
N ARG A 39 -19.28 -5.71 4.36
CA ARG A 39 -20.46 -5.43 5.19
C ARG A 39 -21.21 -4.25 4.60
N ASN A 40 -22.52 -4.45 4.38
CA ASN A 40 -23.37 -3.48 3.70
C ASN A 40 -22.79 -3.12 2.32
N GLN A 41 -22.58 -1.84 2.04
CA GLN A 41 -22.02 -1.32 0.79
C GLN A 41 -20.50 -1.06 0.88
N THR A 42 -19.82 -1.62 1.88
CA THR A 42 -18.41 -1.33 2.15
C THR A 42 -17.57 -2.60 2.11
N TYR A 43 -16.43 -2.50 1.43
CA TYR A 43 -15.47 -3.57 1.23
C TYR A 43 -14.14 -3.17 1.86
N TRP A 44 -13.58 -4.07 2.68
CA TRP A 44 -12.31 -3.89 3.37
C TRP A 44 -11.36 -5.05 3.06
N GLY A 45 -10.07 -4.73 3.02
CA GLY A 45 -9.01 -5.71 3.15
C GLY A 45 -8.65 -5.89 4.61
N LEU A 46 -8.23 -7.10 4.98
CA LEU A 46 -7.73 -7.43 6.31
C LEU A 46 -6.24 -7.67 6.21
N ILE A 47 -5.46 -6.85 6.90
CA ILE A 47 -4.00 -6.95 6.99
C ILE A 47 -3.63 -7.31 8.42
N VAL A 48 -2.78 -8.32 8.60
CA VAL A 48 -2.10 -8.56 9.87
C VAL A 48 -0.72 -7.92 9.83
N ASP A 49 -0.36 -7.22 10.90
CA ASP A 49 0.99 -6.72 11.08
C ASP A 49 1.93 -7.76 11.69
N GLN A 50 3.21 -7.41 11.85
CA GLN A 50 4.21 -8.30 12.44
C GLN A 50 3.96 -8.63 13.92
N GLU A 51 3.11 -7.85 14.60
CA GLU A 51 2.71 -8.04 15.99
C GLU A 51 1.47 -8.96 16.11
N GLY A 52 0.91 -9.39 14.98
CA GLY A 52 -0.27 -10.25 14.94
C GLY A 52 -1.59 -9.48 15.06
N VAL A 53 -1.58 -8.14 14.99
CA VAL A 53 -2.79 -7.33 15.08
C VAL A 53 -3.42 -7.21 13.71
N VAL A 54 -4.74 -7.43 13.64
CA VAL A 54 -5.52 -7.33 12.39
C VAL A 54 -6.07 -5.91 12.23
N HIS A 55 -5.73 -5.30 11.10
CA HIS A 55 -6.17 -3.97 10.68
C HIS A 55 -7.10 -4.09 9.47
N ARG A 56 -8.13 -3.24 9.46
CA ARG A 56 -9.03 -3.09 8.30
C ARG A 56 -8.56 -1.93 7.45
N VAL A 57 -8.49 -2.14 6.15
CA VAL A 57 -8.04 -1.13 5.18
C VAL A 57 -9.01 -1.00 4.00
N GLN A 58 -9.04 0.18 3.40
CA GLN A 58 -9.88 0.54 2.25
C GLN A 58 -9.05 1.10 1.10
N ILE A 59 -9.67 1.20 -0.08
CA ILE A 59 -9.05 1.88 -1.21
C ILE A 59 -8.79 3.35 -0.83
N GLY A 60 -7.54 3.79 -1.00
CA GLY A 60 -7.09 5.13 -0.64
C GLY A 60 -6.31 5.21 0.68
N ASP A 61 -6.40 4.19 1.54
CA ASP A 61 -5.59 4.10 2.77
C ASP A 61 -4.11 3.90 2.45
N TYR A 62 -3.27 4.15 3.45
CA TYR A 62 -1.82 4.06 3.38
C TYR A 62 -1.29 3.00 4.33
N MET A 63 -0.34 2.21 3.84
CA MET A 63 0.36 1.22 4.65
C MET A 63 1.81 1.07 4.19
N GLY A 64 2.65 0.54 5.05
CA GLY A 64 4.06 0.41 4.77
C GLY A 64 4.81 1.72 5.01
N THR A 65 6.09 1.62 5.38
CA THR A 65 6.99 2.77 5.60
C THR A 65 7.28 3.61 4.35
N GLN A 66 6.85 3.16 3.16
CA GLN A 66 7.07 3.84 1.87
C GLN A 66 5.76 4.41 1.29
N TRP A 67 4.84 4.85 2.14
CA TRP A 67 3.56 5.47 1.75
C TRP A 67 2.79 4.64 0.71
N GLY A 68 2.69 3.34 0.97
CA GLY A 68 2.00 2.40 0.09
C GLY A 68 0.51 2.70 0.04
N LYS A 69 0.06 3.42 -0.99
CA LYS A 69 -1.34 3.77 -1.16
C LYS A 69 -2.10 2.62 -1.77
N ILE A 70 -3.18 2.19 -1.13
CA ILE A 70 -4.04 1.11 -1.61
C ILE A 70 -4.79 1.59 -2.87
N LYS A 71 -4.55 0.90 -3.98
CA LYS A 71 -5.19 1.17 -5.27
C LYS A 71 -6.38 0.23 -5.49
N ARG A 72 -6.27 -1.02 -5.03
CA ARG A 72 -7.30 -2.03 -5.25
C ARG A 72 -7.23 -3.14 -4.21
N ILE A 73 -8.39 -3.62 -3.77
CA ILE A 73 -8.53 -4.76 -2.87
C ILE A 73 -9.26 -5.87 -3.65
N ARG A 74 -8.71 -7.09 -3.63
CA ARG A 74 -9.33 -8.30 -4.19
C ARG A 74 -9.32 -9.39 -3.14
N GLU A 75 -10.07 -10.46 -3.40
CA GLU A 75 -10.02 -11.68 -2.61
C GLU A 75 -8.61 -12.31 -2.60
N SER A 76 -7.87 -12.26 -3.71
CA SER A 76 -6.53 -12.86 -3.82
C SER A 76 -5.39 -11.98 -3.31
N GLY A 77 -5.64 -10.71 -3.00
CA GLY A 77 -4.56 -9.78 -2.67
C GLY A 77 -4.96 -8.31 -2.72
N ILE A 78 -4.05 -7.46 -2.26
CA ILE A 78 -4.16 -6.00 -2.32
C ILE A 78 -3.07 -5.44 -3.23
N ASP A 79 -3.48 -4.61 -4.20
CA ASP A 79 -2.54 -3.79 -4.98
C ASP A 79 -2.38 -2.43 -4.34
N LEU A 80 -1.12 -2.00 -4.26
CA LEU A 80 -0.72 -0.72 -3.75
C LEU A 80 0.41 -0.12 -4.58
N GLU A 81 0.61 1.17 -4.38
CA GLU A 81 1.67 1.95 -5.02
C GLU A 81 2.47 2.64 -3.94
N GLU A 82 3.73 2.23 -3.77
CA GLU A 82 4.67 2.88 -2.86
C GLU A 82 5.32 4.09 -3.52
N ILE A 83 5.77 5.03 -2.72
CA ILE A 83 6.57 6.17 -3.15
C ILE A 83 7.97 5.99 -2.56
N VAL A 84 8.95 5.70 -3.41
CA VAL A 84 10.34 5.48 -2.98
C VAL A 84 11.26 6.56 -3.52
N SER A 85 12.30 6.90 -2.76
CA SER A 85 13.34 7.83 -3.22
C SER A 85 14.13 7.23 -4.38
N ASP A 86 14.41 8.03 -5.41
CA ASP A 86 15.23 7.61 -6.56
C ASP A 86 16.75 7.68 -6.29
N GLY A 87 17.16 8.14 -5.10
CA GLY A 87 18.56 8.28 -4.70
C GLY A 87 19.24 9.57 -5.16
N VAL A 88 18.60 10.38 -6.02
CA VAL A 88 19.11 11.68 -6.50
C VAL A 88 18.19 12.86 -6.14
N GLY A 89 17.28 12.63 -5.19
CA GLY A 89 16.37 13.65 -4.63
C GLY A 89 14.99 13.70 -5.28
N GLY A 90 14.68 12.78 -6.20
CA GLY A 90 13.36 12.56 -6.74
C GLY A 90 12.64 11.38 -6.10
N TRP A 91 11.41 11.14 -6.56
CA TRP A 91 10.57 10.05 -6.09
C TRP A 91 10.05 9.26 -7.27
N LEU A 92 9.90 7.95 -7.09
CA LEU A 92 9.33 7.06 -8.08
C LEU A 92 8.19 6.23 -7.47
N PRO A 93 7.08 6.04 -8.22
CA PRO A 93 6.04 5.11 -7.83
C PRO A 93 6.55 3.68 -8.04
N ARG A 94 6.34 2.81 -7.06
CA ARG A 94 6.66 1.38 -7.16
C ARG A 94 5.39 0.56 -6.92
N PRO A 95 4.87 -0.14 -7.96
CA PRO A 95 3.74 -1.03 -7.77
C PRO A 95 4.14 -2.21 -6.89
N ARG A 96 3.25 -2.57 -5.97
CA ARG A 96 3.39 -3.71 -5.07
C ARG A 96 2.06 -4.43 -4.94
N THR A 97 2.15 -5.72 -4.67
CA THR A 97 1.00 -6.56 -4.35
C THR A 97 1.32 -7.32 -3.07
N ILE A 98 0.39 -7.28 -2.11
CA ILE A 98 0.35 -8.20 -0.97
C ILE A 98 -0.61 -9.30 -1.37
N GLU A 99 -0.11 -10.52 -1.50
CA GLU A 99 -0.95 -11.68 -1.77
C GLU A 99 -1.67 -12.12 -0.51
N MET A 100 -2.88 -12.65 -0.67
CA MET A 100 -3.57 -13.30 0.43
C MET A 100 -2.77 -14.53 0.84
N LEU A 101 -2.52 -14.67 2.14
CA LEU A 101 -2.03 -15.93 2.69
C LEU A 101 -3.18 -16.94 2.60
N SER A 102 -3.30 -17.60 1.45
CA SER A 102 -4.16 -18.77 1.34
C SER A 102 -3.50 -19.89 2.12
N ASP A 103 -4.18 -20.40 3.14
CA ASP A 103 -3.78 -21.60 3.84
C ASP A 103 -3.77 -22.75 2.83
N ASN A 104 -2.58 -23.17 2.41
CA ASN A 104 -2.42 -24.28 1.48
C ASN A 104 -2.67 -25.57 2.27
N GLN A 105 -3.94 -26.00 2.26
CA GLN A 105 -4.43 -27.27 2.81
C GLN A 105 -3.49 -28.44 2.52
#